data_AF-A0A131Z421-F1
#
_entry.id   AF-A0A131Z421-F1
#
_cell.length_a   1.000
_cell.length_b   1.000
_cell.length_c   1.000
_cell.angle_alpha   90.00
_cell.angle_beta   90.00
_cell.angle_gamma   90.00
#
_symmetry.space_group_name_H-M   'P 1'
#
loop_
_entity.id
_entity.type
_entity.pdbx_description
1 polymer ?
#
loop_
_entity_poly.entity_id
_entity_poly.type
_entity_poly.pdbx_seq_one_letter_code
_entity_poly.pdbx_strand_id
1 'polypeptide(L)'
;MGLPQLDVWFAGADDELPSFSFALSLSFLNSPCGILTIAEIVTGILTFALSYSSRVYVYQLSKLVVRVEPEPSIIYVIFVSFLYWFVSLLVLASSLLSNTGINVTSTLFYVLLQAFGLIFYLSGGISLLALEAGQSVATAAGVFAVISAVLHGLHAVFVYLKRKK
;
A
#
# COMPACT_ATOMS: atom_id res chain seq x y z
N MET A 1 12.71 -15.23 70.86
CA MET A 1 12.83 -14.65 69.51
C MET A 1 11.98 -15.50 68.59
N GLY A 2 10.80 -15.03 68.20
CA GLY A 2 9.93 -15.72 67.24
C GLY A 2 10.31 -15.30 65.82
N LEU A 3 10.38 -16.25 64.89
CA LEU A 3 10.57 -15.97 63.48
C LEU A 3 9.36 -15.19 62.94
N PRO A 4 9.55 -14.23 62.02
CA PRO A 4 8.43 -13.52 61.41
C PRO A 4 7.65 -14.48 60.49
N GLN A 5 6.34 -14.55 60.68
CA GLN A 5 5.44 -15.15 59.70
C GLN A 5 5.48 -14.26 58.44
N LEU A 6 5.99 -14.84 57.35
CA LEU A 6 5.76 -14.29 56.02
C LEU A 6 4.32 -14.58 55.65
N ASP A 7 3.48 -13.54 55.66
CA ASP A 7 2.17 -13.58 55.03
C ASP A 7 2.40 -13.74 53.52
N VAL A 8 2.42 -14.99 53.06
CA VAL A 8 2.36 -15.30 51.63
C VAL A 8 0.93 -15.04 51.19
N TRP A 9 0.69 -13.82 50.73
CA TRP A 9 -0.47 -13.51 49.91
C TRP A 9 -0.29 -14.26 48.59
N PHE A 10 -1.01 -15.35 48.41
CA PHE A 10 -1.33 -15.83 47.08
C PHE A 10 -2.25 -14.78 46.47
N ALA A 11 -1.72 -13.94 45.57
CA ALA A 11 -2.55 -13.14 44.70
C ALA A 11 -3.53 -14.12 44.03
N GLY A 12 -4.82 -13.93 44.33
CA GLY A 12 -5.90 -14.70 43.73
C GLY A 12 -5.72 -14.73 42.23
N ALA A 13 -6.02 -15.87 41.65
CA ALA A 13 -5.92 -16.13 40.23
C ALA A 13 -6.89 -15.24 39.43
N ASP A 14 -6.58 -13.96 39.28
CA ASP A 14 -7.27 -12.98 38.44
C ASP A 14 -6.30 -11.83 38.09
N ASP A 15 -5.04 -12.16 37.78
CA ASP A 15 -4.18 -11.26 36.99
C ASP A 15 -4.77 -11.23 35.57
N GLU A 16 -5.86 -10.48 35.40
CA GLU A 16 -6.36 -10.04 34.09
C GLU A 16 -5.27 -9.17 33.47
N LEU A 17 -4.31 -9.83 32.80
CA LEU A 17 -3.44 -9.20 31.83
C LEU A 17 -4.32 -8.33 30.93
N PRO A 18 -3.92 -7.08 30.63
CA PRO A 18 -4.73 -6.18 29.82
C PRO A 18 -5.16 -6.91 28.54
N SER A 19 -6.46 -7.23 28.46
CA SER A 19 -7.01 -7.91 27.29
C SER A 19 -6.96 -6.91 26.14
N PHE A 20 -6.06 -7.15 25.19
CA PHE A 20 -6.03 -6.39 23.95
C PHE A 20 -7.28 -6.74 23.15
N SER A 21 -8.37 -6.01 23.40
CA SER A 21 -9.58 -6.09 22.60
C SER A 21 -9.40 -5.29 21.31
N PHE A 22 -9.14 -5.99 20.21
CA PHE A 22 -9.17 -5.39 18.87
C PHE A 22 -10.63 -5.29 18.43
N ALA A 23 -11.20 -4.09 18.49
CA ALA A 23 -12.48 -3.83 17.85
C ALA A 23 -12.21 -3.47 16.38
N LEU A 24 -12.66 -4.32 15.46
CA LEU A 24 -12.53 -4.09 14.02
C LEU A 24 -13.52 -3.00 13.59
N SER A 25 -13.01 -1.82 13.22
CA SER A 25 -13.84 -0.72 12.76
C SER A 25 -14.07 -0.80 11.24
N LEU A 26 -15.16 -1.41 10.81
CA LEU A 26 -15.56 -1.46 9.39
C LEU A 26 -16.05 -0.09 8.85
N SER A 27 -16.21 0.91 9.71
CA SER A 27 -16.66 2.25 9.33
C SER A 27 -15.76 2.91 8.28
N PHE A 28 -14.45 2.64 8.33
CA PHE A 28 -13.51 3.17 7.36
C PHE A 28 -13.70 2.57 5.97
N LEU A 29 -13.94 1.26 5.86
CA LEU A 29 -14.16 0.57 4.58
C LEU A 29 -15.36 1.11 3.82
N ASN A 30 -16.41 1.52 4.54
CA ASN A 30 -17.62 2.10 3.96
C ASN A 30 -17.48 3.59 3.63
N SER A 31 -16.35 4.21 3.96
CA SER A 31 -16.09 5.63 3.65
C SER A 31 -15.49 5.79 2.25
N PRO A 32 -15.70 6.94 1.58
CA PRO A 32 -15.08 7.22 0.28
C PRO A 32 -13.54 7.08 0.28
N CYS A 33 -12.87 7.49 1.36
CA CYS A 33 -11.43 7.31 1.52
C CYS A 33 -11.03 5.84 1.65
N GLY A 34 -11.84 5.02 2.34
CA GLY A 34 -11.61 3.58 2.44
C GLY A 34 -11.73 2.89 1.08
N ILE A 35 -12.79 3.21 0.33
CA ILE A 35 -13.00 2.67 -1.03
C ILE A 35 -11.84 3.04 -1.95
N LEU A 36 -11.38 4.30 -1.92
CA LEU A 36 -10.22 4.75 -2.70
C LEU A 36 -8.94 4.03 -2.28
N THR A 37 -8.71 3.84 -0.98
CA THR A 37 -7.54 3.09 -0.47
C THR A 37 -7.54 1.65 -0.99
N ILE A 38 -8.70 0.97 -0.97
CA ILE A 38 -8.82 -0.41 -1.49
C ILE A 38 -8.55 -0.42 -3.00
N ALA A 39 -9.11 0.54 -3.75
CA ALA A 39 -8.86 0.64 -5.18
C ALA A 39 -7.37 0.85 -5.48
N GLU A 40 -6.70 1.75 -4.75
CA GLU A 40 -5.25 2.02 -4.85
C GLU A 40 -4.42 0.76 -4.57
N ILE A 41 -4.79 -0.02 -3.56
CA ILE A 41 -4.13 -1.28 -3.24
C ILE A 41 -4.29 -2.27 -4.39
N VAL A 42 -5.52 -2.45 -4.89
CA VAL A 42 -5.80 -3.41 -5.96
C VAL A 42 -5.07 -3.02 -7.24
N THR A 43 -5.17 -1.76 -7.67
CA THR A 43 -4.48 -1.29 -8.88
C THR A 43 -2.97 -1.32 -8.71
N GLY A 44 -2.45 -1.00 -7.54
CA GLY A 44 -1.03 -1.13 -7.21
C GLY A 44 -0.56 -2.59 -7.28
N ILE A 45 -1.28 -3.54 -6.71
CA ILE A 45 -0.92 -4.97 -6.83
C ILE A 45 -0.91 -5.42 -8.30
N LEU A 46 -1.89 -4.98 -9.09
CA LEU A 46 -1.94 -5.29 -10.52
C LEU A 46 -0.76 -4.68 -11.28
N THR A 47 -0.47 -3.40 -11.06
CA THR A 47 0.72 -2.74 -11.65
C THR A 47 2.00 -3.48 -11.27
N PHE A 48 2.20 -3.79 -9.98
CA PHE A 48 3.36 -4.53 -9.51
C PHE A 48 3.48 -5.90 -10.19
N ALA A 49 2.39 -6.68 -10.20
CA ALA A 49 2.39 -8.03 -10.77
C ALA A 49 2.67 -8.02 -12.28
N LEU A 50 2.11 -7.06 -13.02
CA LEU A 50 2.33 -6.91 -14.45
C LEU A 50 3.75 -6.44 -14.75
N SER A 51 4.25 -5.40 -14.08
CA SER A 51 5.63 -4.92 -14.25
C SER A 51 6.65 -5.98 -13.85
N TYR A 52 6.40 -6.74 -12.79
CA TYR A 52 7.27 -7.84 -12.39
C TYR A 52 7.24 -8.94 -13.44
N SER A 53 6.08 -9.29 -13.98
CA SER A 53 5.94 -10.28 -15.06
C SER A 53 6.64 -9.84 -16.34
N SER A 54 6.63 -8.54 -16.67
CA SER A 54 7.34 -7.97 -17.83
C SER A 54 8.84 -7.78 -17.60
N ARG A 55 9.40 -8.09 -16.42
CA ARG A 55 10.82 -7.77 -16.13
C ARG A 55 11.84 -8.59 -16.92
N VAL A 56 11.49 -9.81 -17.37
CA VAL A 56 12.43 -10.69 -18.08
C VAL A 56 11.85 -11.03 -19.43
N TYR A 57 12.55 -10.58 -20.48
CA TYR A 57 12.28 -11.03 -21.84
C TYR A 57 13.16 -12.20 -22.19
N VAL A 58 12.51 -13.29 -22.61
CA VAL A 58 13.16 -14.49 -23.11
C VAL A 58 12.81 -14.59 -24.59
N TYR A 59 13.78 -14.25 -25.44
CA TYR A 59 13.64 -14.49 -26.87
C TYR A 59 14.24 -15.86 -27.20
N GLN A 60 13.43 -16.74 -27.79
CA GLN A 60 13.90 -17.98 -28.39
C GLN A 60 14.18 -17.73 -29.88
N LEU A 61 15.44 -17.47 -30.23
CA LEU A 61 15.88 -17.50 -31.62
C LEU A 61 16.38 -18.91 -31.94
N SER A 62 15.51 -19.71 -32.57
CA SER A 62 15.75 -21.09 -33.00
C SER A 62 16.25 -22.04 -31.90
N LYS A 63 17.53 -21.97 -31.51
CA LYS A 63 18.13 -22.77 -30.41
C LYS A 63 18.79 -21.92 -29.31
N LEU A 64 18.84 -20.60 -29.48
CA LEU A 64 19.46 -19.68 -28.53
C LEU A 64 18.37 -19.01 -27.67
N VAL A 65 18.50 -19.15 -26.36
CA VAL A 65 17.67 -18.47 -25.37
C VAL A 65 18.42 -17.22 -24.94
N VAL A 66 18.00 -16.05 -25.43
CA VAL A 66 18.58 -14.76 -25.03
C VAL A 66 17.72 -14.17 -23.92
N ARG A 67 18.33 -13.95 -22.76
CA ARG A 67 17.71 -13.30 -21.62
C ARG A 67 18.16 -11.84 -21.59
N VAL A 68 17.21 -10.92 -21.71
CA VAL A 68 17.49 -9.48 -21.65
C VAL A 68 17.32 -9.00 -20.21
N GLU A 69 18.20 -8.12 -19.78
CA GLU A 69 18.09 -7.46 -18.47
C GLU A 69 16.85 -6.55 -18.42
N PRO A 70 16.23 -6.39 -17.25
CA PRO A 70 15.06 -5.52 -17.11
C PRO A 70 15.42 -4.06 -17.37
N GLU A 71 14.61 -3.41 -18.22
CA GLU A 71 14.72 -1.98 -18.46
C GLU A 71 14.52 -1.17 -17.17
N PRO A 72 15.26 -0.06 -16.97
CA PRO A 72 15.15 0.77 -15.76
C PRO A 72 13.73 1.29 -15.49
N SER A 73 12.95 1.52 -16.55
CA SER A 73 11.54 1.92 -16.50
C SER A 73 10.68 0.89 -15.75
N ILE A 74 10.87 -0.39 -16.06
CA ILE A 74 10.16 -1.52 -15.45
C ILE A 74 10.56 -1.64 -13.99
N ILE A 75 11.86 -1.56 -13.69
CA ILE A 75 12.38 -1.61 -12.31
C ILE A 75 11.82 -0.47 -11.46
N TYR A 76 11.79 0.75 -11.99
CA TYR A 76 11.21 1.90 -11.31
C TYR A 76 9.75 1.66 -10.93
N VAL A 77 8.92 1.19 -11.87
CA VAL A 77 7.50 0.93 -11.61
C VAL A 77 7.30 -0.21 -10.60
N ILE A 78 8.13 -1.25 -10.62
CA ILE A 78 8.09 -2.32 -9.61
C ILE A 78 8.29 -1.73 -8.20
N PHE A 79 9.31 -0.89 -8.00
CA PHE A 79 9.60 -0.30 -6.69
C PHE A 79 8.52 0.67 -6.22
N VAL A 80 8.12 1.60 -7.09
CA VAL A 80 7.03 2.54 -6.79
C VAL A 80 5.79 1.76 -6.42
N SER A 81 5.39 0.81 -7.26
CA SER A 81 4.15 0.09 -7.05
C SER A 81 4.16 -0.72 -5.76
N PHE A 82 5.26 -1.44 -5.48
CA PHE A 82 5.46 -2.16 -4.22
C PHE A 82 5.31 -1.26 -3.00
N LEU A 83 6.02 -0.14 -2.96
CA LEU A 83 5.98 0.78 -1.84
C LEU A 83 4.57 1.32 -1.60
N TYR A 84 3.86 1.70 -2.66
CA TYR A 84 2.54 2.31 -2.52
C TYR A 84 1.44 1.33 -2.12
N TRP A 85 1.35 0.14 -2.73
CA TRP A 85 0.32 -0.82 -2.30
C TRP A 85 0.60 -1.33 -0.88
N PHE A 86 1.88 -1.52 -0.53
CA PHE A 86 2.28 -1.97 0.80
C PHE A 86 1.98 -0.93 1.88
N VAL A 87 2.39 0.32 1.68
CA VAL A 87 2.09 1.41 2.62
C VAL A 87 0.58 1.64 2.72
N SER A 88 -0.16 1.55 1.62
CA SER A 88 -1.62 1.68 1.63
C SER A 88 -2.30 0.56 2.42
N LEU A 89 -1.79 -0.68 2.34
CA LEU A 89 -2.25 -1.77 3.20
C LEU A 89 -1.96 -1.52 4.68
N LEU A 90 -0.78 -0.96 5.01
CA LEU A 90 -0.47 -0.60 6.40
C LEU A 90 -1.41 0.51 6.91
N VAL A 91 -1.73 1.50 6.08
CA VAL A 91 -2.71 2.53 6.41
C VAL A 91 -4.09 1.90 6.63
N LEU A 92 -4.53 1.01 5.72
CA LEU A 92 -5.81 0.32 5.84
C LEU A 92 -5.88 -0.51 7.13
N ALA A 93 -4.85 -1.31 7.42
CA ALA A 93 -4.76 -2.09 8.64
C ALA A 93 -4.78 -1.20 9.89
N SER A 94 -4.04 -0.08 9.87
CA SER A 94 -4.06 0.91 10.95
C SER A 94 -5.45 1.49 11.17
N SER A 95 -6.17 1.83 10.10
CA SER A 95 -7.54 2.35 10.20
C SER A 95 -8.56 1.32 10.70
N LEU A 96 -8.36 0.03 10.40
CA LEU A 96 -9.21 -1.06 10.88
C LEU A 96 -9.03 -1.36 12.37
N LEU A 97 -7.82 -1.12 12.90
CA LEU A 97 -7.43 -1.45 14.28
C LEU A 97 -7.43 -0.22 15.22
N SER A 98 -7.64 1.00 14.70
CA SER A 98 -7.57 2.22 15.52
C SER A 98 -8.82 2.38 16.42
N ASN A 99 -8.64 2.11 17.72
CA ASN A 99 -9.64 2.35 18.77
C ASN A 99 -9.64 3.79 19.31
N THR A 100 -8.69 4.65 18.90
CA THR A 100 -8.37 5.91 19.61
C THR A 100 -8.70 7.19 18.83
N GLY A 101 -9.35 7.09 17.67
CA GLY A 101 -9.78 8.26 16.88
C GLY A 101 -8.66 9.02 16.17
N ILE A 102 -7.38 8.71 16.43
CA ILE A 102 -6.24 9.19 15.63
C ILE A 102 -6.12 8.28 14.41
N ASN A 103 -6.54 8.79 13.27
CA ASN A 103 -6.49 8.06 12.01
C ASN A 103 -5.31 8.57 11.18
N VAL A 104 -4.43 7.68 10.72
CA VAL A 104 -3.29 8.05 9.85
C VAL A 104 -3.77 8.87 8.66
N THR A 105 -4.99 8.62 8.18
CA THR A 105 -5.62 9.34 7.07
C THR A 105 -5.87 10.84 7.32
N SER A 106 -5.81 11.32 8.58
CA SER A 106 -5.92 12.75 8.90
C SER A 106 -4.59 13.49 9.00
N THR A 107 -3.46 12.80 8.78
CA THR A 107 -2.11 13.36 8.96
C THR A 107 -1.54 13.98 7.68
N LEU A 108 -0.62 14.95 7.79
CA LEU A 108 0.08 15.50 6.61
C LEU A 108 0.81 14.41 5.81
N PHE A 109 1.32 13.38 6.49
CA PHE A 109 1.92 12.21 5.86
C PHE A 109 0.98 11.59 4.81
N TYR A 110 -0.29 11.40 5.15
CA TYR A 110 -1.26 10.81 4.22
C TYR A 110 -1.52 11.69 2.99
N VAL A 111 -1.56 13.01 3.14
CA VAL A 111 -1.69 13.93 1.99
C VAL A 111 -0.48 13.86 1.08
N LEU A 112 0.72 13.84 1.67
CA LEU A 112 1.97 13.73 0.90
C LEU A 112 2.06 12.36 0.21
N LEU A 113 1.69 11.28 0.89
CA LEU A 113 1.60 9.94 0.30
C LEU A 113 0.74 9.98 -0.96
N GLN A 114 -0.48 10.53 -0.88
CA GLN A 114 -1.38 10.59 -2.02
C GLN A 114 -0.83 11.51 -3.15
N ALA A 115 -0.28 12.67 -2.82
CA ALA A 115 0.29 13.59 -3.80
C ALA A 115 1.51 13.02 -4.54
N PHE A 116 2.43 12.38 -3.82
CA PHE A 116 3.59 11.72 -4.45
C PHE A 116 3.20 10.43 -5.16
N GLY A 117 2.15 9.73 -4.70
CA GLY A 117 1.57 8.58 -5.39
C GLY A 117 1.11 8.96 -6.78
N LEU A 118 0.39 10.08 -6.90
CA LEU A 118 0.01 10.65 -8.21
C LEU A 118 1.25 10.87 -9.10
N ILE A 119 2.27 11.57 -8.61
CA ILE A 119 3.43 11.95 -9.43
C ILE A 119 4.20 10.71 -9.89
N PHE A 120 4.52 9.80 -8.97
CA PHE A 120 5.38 8.65 -9.29
C PHE A 120 4.69 7.59 -10.13
N TYR A 121 3.41 7.30 -9.87
CA TYR A 121 2.67 6.39 -10.74
C TYR A 121 2.44 6.99 -12.13
N LEU A 122 2.23 8.30 -12.24
CA LEU A 122 2.05 8.95 -13.54
C LEU A 122 3.35 8.92 -14.35
N SER A 123 4.49 9.28 -13.74
CA SER A 123 5.79 9.22 -14.43
C SER A 123 6.15 7.79 -14.84
N GLY A 124 5.91 6.81 -13.95
CA GLY A 124 6.15 5.41 -14.25
C GLY A 124 5.24 4.86 -15.35
N GLY A 125 3.95 5.18 -15.29
CA GLY A 125 2.96 4.78 -16.29
C GLY A 125 3.28 5.34 -17.66
N ILE A 126 3.57 6.64 -17.76
CA ILE A 126 3.97 7.28 -19.02
C ILE A 126 5.27 6.67 -19.55
N SER A 127 6.25 6.40 -18.69
CA SER A 127 7.51 5.78 -19.11
C SER A 127 7.30 4.40 -19.73
N LEU A 128 6.47 3.54 -19.13
CA LEU A 128 6.15 2.22 -19.70
C LEU A 128 5.37 2.35 -21.02
N LEU A 129 4.43 3.29 -21.11
CA LEU A 129 3.65 3.50 -22.33
C LEU A 129 4.49 4.08 -23.47
N ALA A 130 5.50 4.89 -23.17
CA ALA A 130 6.36 5.52 -24.17
C ALA A 130 7.52 4.62 -24.63
N LEU A 131 8.12 3.85 -23.71
CA LEU A 131 9.35 3.10 -23.97
C LEU A 131 9.08 1.61 -24.24
N GLU A 132 8.05 1.02 -23.63
CA GLU A 132 7.76 -0.42 -23.70
C GLU A 132 6.52 -0.73 -24.55
N ALA A 133 6.16 0.14 -25.49
CA ALA A 133 4.96 0.00 -26.33
C ALA A 133 4.92 -1.30 -27.16
N GLY A 134 6.07 -1.93 -27.39
CA GLY A 134 6.17 -3.22 -28.08
C GLY A 134 5.81 -4.43 -27.22
N GLN A 135 5.58 -4.24 -25.93
CA GLN A 135 5.34 -5.31 -24.97
C GLN A 135 4.00 -5.13 -24.29
N SER A 136 3.04 -5.98 -24.65
CA SER A 136 1.66 -5.89 -24.18
C SER A 136 1.53 -5.92 -22.66
N VAL A 137 2.34 -6.73 -21.97
CA VAL A 137 2.34 -6.83 -20.50
C VAL A 137 2.87 -5.54 -19.84
N ALA A 138 3.95 -4.97 -20.36
CA ALA A 138 4.51 -3.71 -19.87
C ALA A 138 3.56 -2.54 -20.15
N THR A 139 2.93 -2.53 -21.32
CA THR A 139 1.88 -1.55 -21.69
C THR A 139 0.70 -1.63 -20.74
N ALA A 140 0.19 -2.85 -20.45
CA ALA A 140 -0.88 -3.05 -19.49
C ALA A 140 -0.49 -2.55 -18.08
N ALA A 141 0.75 -2.84 -17.64
CA ALA A 141 1.27 -2.31 -16.39
C ALA A 141 1.27 -0.77 -16.38
N GLY A 142 1.66 -0.15 -17.50
CA GLY A 142 1.62 1.30 -17.69
C GLY A 142 0.22 1.88 -17.57
N VAL A 143 -0.79 1.23 -18.16
CA VAL A 143 -2.20 1.64 -18.02
C VAL A 143 -2.66 1.58 -16.56
N PHE A 144 -2.41 0.47 -15.87
CA PHE A 144 -2.77 0.35 -14.45
C PHE A 144 -2.00 1.33 -13.55
N ALA A 145 -0.76 1.67 -13.91
CA ALA A 145 -0.01 2.72 -13.22
C ALA A 145 -0.69 4.09 -13.40
N VAL A 146 -1.12 4.45 -14.61
CA VAL A 146 -1.87 5.70 -14.84
C VAL A 146 -3.20 5.71 -14.07
N ILE A 147 -3.93 4.58 -14.04
CA ILE A 147 -5.16 4.47 -13.23
C ILE A 147 -4.84 4.69 -11.74
N SER A 148 -3.76 4.08 -11.23
CA SER A 148 -3.32 4.27 -9.83
C SER A 148 -2.97 5.72 -9.54
N ALA A 149 -2.31 6.40 -10.49
CA ALA A 149 -2.01 7.83 -10.38
C ALA A 149 -3.29 8.68 -10.24
N VAL A 150 -4.30 8.40 -11.06
CA VAL A 150 -5.60 9.09 -10.99
C VAL A 150 -6.28 8.85 -9.65
N LEU A 151 -6.26 7.61 -9.14
CA LEU A 151 -6.83 7.29 -7.82
C LEU A 151 -6.14 8.09 -6.71
N HIS A 152 -4.80 8.06 -6.66
CA HIS A 152 -4.02 8.84 -5.71
C HIS A 152 -4.29 10.35 -5.81
N GLY A 153 -4.45 10.87 -7.03
CA GLY A 153 -4.80 12.28 -7.27
C GLY A 153 -6.20 12.65 -6.74
N LEU A 154 -7.21 11.83 -7.07
CA LEU A 154 -8.56 12.01 -6.55
C LEU A 154 -8.57 11.96 -5.02
N HIS A 155 -7.82 11.01 -4.44
CA HIS A 155 -7.74 10.84 -3.01
C HIS A 155 -7.09 12.04 -2.31
N ALA A 156 -5.99 12.57 -2.87
CA ALA A 156 -5.35 13.78 -2.38
C ALA A 156 -6.32 14.97 -2.36
N VAL A 157 -7.10 15.14 -3.45
CA VAL A 157 -8.12 16.21 -3.55
C VAL A 157 -9.21 16.01 -2.49
N PHE A 158 -9.74 14.80 -2.33
CA PHE A 158 -10.76 14.52 -1.31
C PHE A 158 -10.28 14.82 0.11
N VAL A 159 -9.07 14.38 0.46
CA VAL A 159 -8.50 14.63 1.79
C VAL A 159 -8.27 16.12 2.00
N TYR A 160 -7.78 16.84 0.99
CA TYR A 160 -7.59 18.29 1.07
C TYR A 160 -8.90 19.05 1.26
N LEU A 161 -9.95 18.71 0.50
CA LEU A 161 -11.26 19.34 0.62
C LEU A 161 -11.91 19.06 1.98
N LYS A 162 -11.75 17.85 2.52
CA LYS A 162 -12.27 17.49 3.85
C LYS A 162 -11.61 18.30 4.98
N ARG A 163 -10.35 18.74 4.82
CA ARG A 163 -9.65 19.57 5.81
C ARG A 163 -10.03 21.06 5.80
N LYS A 164 -10.66 21.53 4.71
CA LYS A 164 -11.12 22.92 4.60
C LYS A 164 -12.49 23.17 5.22
N LYS A 165 -13.27 22.11 5.47
CA LYS A 165 -14.56 22.16 6.15
C LYS A 165 -14.35 21.94 7.64
#